data_AF-A0A251W8T0-F1
#
_entry.id   AF-A0A251W8T0-F1
#
_cell.length_a   1.000
_cell.length_b   1.000
_cell.length_c   1.000
_cell.angle_alpha   90.00
_cell.angle_beta   90.00
_cell.angle_gamma   90.00
#
_symmetry.space_group_name_H-M   'P 1'
#
loop_
_entity.id
_entity.type
_entity.pdbx_description
1 polymer ?
#
loop_
_entity_poly.entity_id
_entity_poly.type
_entity_poly.pdbx_seq_one_letter_code
_entity_poly.pdbx_strand_id
1 'polypeptide(L)' 'MADHLGSTRALINDSGVIQKSFTYDAFGKLVGESGNAGVDTRYRFTEREWDGESQQYYYRARYYDANTGRFIGQDPLQF' A
#
# COMPACT_ATOMS: atom_id res chain seq x y z
N MET A 1 -5.24 -10.32 4.67
CA MET A 1 -4.12 -10.58 5.61
C MET A 1 -3.16 -9.41 5.58
N ALA A 2 -2.67 -9.00 6.74
CA ALA A 2 -1.76 -7.86 6.89
C ALA A 2 -0.45 -8.28 7.60
N ASP A 3 0.63 -7.53 7.38
CA ASP A 3 1.88 -7.69 8.13
C ASP A 3 1.89 -6.90 9.45
N HIS A 4 3.02 -6.89 10.16
CA HIS A 4 3.14 -6.22 11.45
C HIS A 4 2.96 -4.69 11.39
N LEU A 5 3.09 -4.07 10.21
CA LEU A 5 2.83 -2.65 10.00
C LEU A 5 1.39 -2.38 9.53
N GLY A 6 0.57 -3.43 9.37
CA GLY A 6 -0.76 -3.33 8.78
C GLY A 6 -0.76 -3.36 7.26
N SER A 7 0.37 -3.63 6.59
CA SER A 7 0.37 -3.63 5.12
C SER A 7 -0.36 -4.85 4.57
N THR A 8 -1.29 -4.64 3.62
CA THR A 8 -2.04 -5.75 3.00
C THR A 8 -1.11 -6.65 2.20
N ARG A 9 -0.88 -7.89 2.66
CA ARG A 9 -0.04 -8.88 1.95
C ARG A 9 -0.84 -9.83 1.09
N ALA A 10 -2.11 -10.07 1.42
CA ALA A 10 -2.98 -10.92 0.64
C ALA A 10 -4.46 -10.57 0.81
N LEU A 11 -5.22 -10.74 -0.28
CA LEU A 11 -6.68 -10.71 -0.32
C LEU A 11 -7.17 -12.15 -0.45
N ILE A 12 -8.13 -12.54 0.39
CA ILE A 12 -8.70 -13.88 0.43
C ILE A 12 -10.20 -13.81 0.17
N ASN A 13 -10.79 -14.88 -0.36
CA ASN A 13 -12.24 -15.03 -0.42
C ASN A 13 -12.80 -15.65 0.88
N ASP A 14 -14.12 -15.82 0.95
CA ASP A 14 -14.82 -16.37 2.11
C ASP A 14 -14.44 -17.83 2.42
N SER A 15 -13.89 -18.55 1.44
CA SER A 15 -13.35 -19.91 1.60
C SER A 15 -11.90 -19.94 2.09
N GLY A 16 -11.28 -18.77 2.35
CA GLY A 16 -9.90 -18.66 2.81
C GLY A 16 -8.84 -18.81 1.70
N VAL A 17 -9.24 -18.82 0.43
CA VAL A 17 -8.32 -18.95 -0.71
C VAL A 17 -7.76 -17.58 -1.07
N ILE A 18 -6.43 -17.50 -1.22
CA ILE A 18 -5.74 -16.29 -1.68
C ILE A 18 -6.16 -15.98 -3.12
N GLN A 19 -6.81 -14.84 -3.29
CA GLN A 19 -7.19 -14.28 -4.58
C GLN A 19 -6.11 -13.36 -5.14
N LYS A 20 -5.36 -12.69 -4.26
CA LYS A 20 -4.29 -11.76 -4.64
C LYS A 20 -3.23 -11.63 -3.55
N SER A 21 -1.97 -11.43 -3.93
CA SER A 21 -0.88 -11.17 -3.00
C SER A 21 -0.01 -10.00 -3.44
N PHE A 22 0.58 -9.32 -2.45
CA PHE A 22 1.41 -8.15 -2.63
C PHE A 22 2.72 -8.28 -1.84
N THR A 23 3.83 -7.98 -2.49
CA THR A 23 5.16 -7.93 -1.89
C THR A 23 5.68 -6.51 -1.98
N TYR A 24 5.90 -5.89 -0.83
CA TYR A 24 6.52 -4.58 -0.71
C TYR A 24 7.97 -4.70 -0.24
N ASP A 25 8.80 -3.73 -0.65
CA ASP A 25 10.07 -3.47 0.02
C ASP A 25 9.89 -2.77 1.38
N ALA A 26 10.99 -2.38 2.01
CA ALA A 26 10.97 -1.72 3.32
C ALA A 26 10.28 -0.34 3.33
N PHE A 27 10.16 0.33 2.17
CA PHE A 27 9.58 1.66 2.04
C PHE A 27 8.17 1.62 1.43
N GLY A 28 7.60 0.45 1.20
CA GLY A 28 6.24 0.29 0.69
C GLY A 28 6.13 0.25 -0.83
N LYS A 29 7.26 0.20 -1.55
CA LYS A 29 7.25 0.05 -3.00
C LYS A 29 6.82 -1.37 -3.34
N LEU A 30 5.84 -1.52 -4.23
CA LEU A 30 5.39 -2.82 -4.70
C LEU A 30 6.49 -3.43 -5.60
N VAL A 31 7.08 -4.53 -5.14
CA VAL A 31 8.14 -5.28 -5.85
C VAL A 31 7.65 -6.62 -6.39
N GLY A 32 6.42 -7.03 -6.03
CA GLY A 32 5.77 -8.21 -6.58
C GLY A 32 4.27 -8.20 -6.33
N GLU A 33 3.52 -8.69 -7.31
CA GLU A 33 2.07 -8.82 -7.27
C GLU A 33 1.68 -10.10 -8.03
N SER A 34 0.76 -10.88 -7.47
CA SER A 34 0.27 -12.10 -8.14
C SER A 34 -1.19 -12.41 -7.78
N GLY A 35 -1.87 -13.20 -8.61
CA GLY A 35 -3.27 -13.57 -8.42
C GLY A 35 -4.20 -12.91 -9.46
N ASN A 36 -5.48 -12.79 -9.11
CA ASN A 36 -6.52 -12.31 -10.02
C ASN A 36 -6.42 -10.80 -10.27
N ALA A 37 -6.28 -10.40 -11.53
CA ALA A 37 -6.17 -9.00 -11.94
C ALA A 37 -7.43 -8.17 -11.62
N GLY A 38 -8.62 -8.79 -11.59
CA GLY A 38 -9.89 -8.14 -11.27
C GLY A 38 -10.14 -7.96 -9.77
N VAL A 39 -9.27 -8.49 -8.91
CA VAL A 39 -9.31 -8.30 -7.46
C VAL A 39 -8.27 -7.26 -7.10
N ASP A 40 -8.62 -6.27 -6.28
CA ASP A 40 -7.66 -5.31 -5.76
C ASP A 40 -8.17 -4.68 -4.46
N THR A 41 -7.33 -3.88 -3.83
CA THR A 41 -7.65 -3.10 -2.64
C THR A 41 -7.11 -1.69 -2.78
N ARG A 42 -7.89 -0.72 -2.32
CA ARG A 42 -7.42 0.66 -2.16
C ARG A 42 -6.40 0.80 -1.03
N TYR A 43 -6.48 -0.04 0.00
CA TYR A 43 -5.60 0.03 1.17
C TYR A 43 -4.48 -1.00 1.07
N ARG A 44 -3.23 -0.51 0.96
CA ARG A 44 -2.04 -1.30 0.67
C ARG A 44 -1.01 -1.18 1.80
N PHE A 45 0.13 -0.52 1.57
CA PHE A 45 1.20 -0.39 2.58
C PHE A 45 0.73 0.42 3.80
N THR A 46 0.97 -0.10 5.01
CA THR A 46 0.57 0.52 6.29
C THR A 46 -0.90 0.98 6.35
N GLU A 47 -1.79 0.22 5.70
CA GLU A 47 -3.22 0.53 5.56
C GLU A 47 -3.54 1.89 4.90
N ARG A 48 -2.60 2.43 4.11
CA ARG A 48 -2.81 3.69 3.39
C ARG A 48 -3.38 3.47 2.02
N GLU A 49 -4.17 4.46 1.64
CA GLU A 49 -4.80 4.49 0.33
C GLU A 49 -3.73 4.66 -0.73
N TRP A 50 -3.69 3.71 -1.66
CA TRP A 50 -2.81 3.72 -2.81
C TRP A 50 -3.51 4.44 -3.97
N ASP A 51 -2.88 5.50 -4.44
CA ASP A 51 -3.27 6.20 -5.66
C ASP A 51 -2.44 5.65 -6.83
N GLY A 52 -3.10 4.86 -7.69
CA GLY A 52 -2.45 4.20 -8.81
C GLY A 52 -2.01 5.14 -9.94
N GLU A 53 -2.61 6.32 -10.04
CA GLU A 53 -2.29 7.31 -11.08
C GLU A 53 -0.97 8.01 -10.76
N SER A 54 -0.81 8.48 -9.52
CA SER A 54 0.38 9.18 -9.04
C SER A 54 1.45 8.26 -8.45
N GLN A 55 1.14 6.99 -8.22
CA GLN A 55 2.00 6.00 -7.54
C GLN A 55 2.38 6.41 -6.12
N GLN A 56 1.43 6.95 -5.37
CA GLN A 56 1.66 7.48 -4.03
C GLN A 56 0.66 6.93 -3.01
N TYR A 57 1.06 6.99 -1.75
CA TYR A 57 0.19 6.68 -0.62
C TYR A 57 -0.35 7.96 0.01
N TYR A 58 -1.66 8.03 0.20
CA TYR A 58 -2.28 9.13 0.91
C TYR A 58 -2.29 8.88 2.42
N TYR A 59 -1.48 9.64 3.16
CA TYR A 59 -1.38 9.61 4.63
C TYR A 59 -2.25 10.70 5.29
N ARG A 60 -3.39 11.06 4.68
CA ARG A 60 -4.36 12.06 5.14
C ARG A 60 -3.85 13.51 5.08
N ALA A 61 -2.72 13.79 5.70
CA ALA A 61 -2.11 15.12 5.73
C ALA A 61 -1.09 15.32 4.59
N ARG A 62 -0.48 14.24 4.11
CA ARG A 62 0.59 14.27 3.11
C ARG A 62 0.49 13.06 2.19
N TYR A 63 1.00 13.23 0.97
CA TYR A 63 1.30 12.11 0.08
C TYR A 63 2.72 11.59 0.34
N TYR A 64 2.86 10.28 0.34
CA TYR A 64 4.12 9.57 0.52
C TYR A 64 4.47 8.83 -0.76
N ASP A 65 5.66 9.08 -1.29
CA ASP A 65 6.22 8.39 -2.42
C ASP A 65 7.11 7.25 -1.95
N ALA A 66 6.66 6.02 -2.19
CA ALA A 66 7.38 4.82 -1.80
C ALA A 66 8.61 4.54 -2.67
N ASN A 67 8.71 5.13 -3.86
CA ASN A 67 9.91 4.98 -4.70
C ASN A 67 11.11 5.73 -4.11
N THR A 68 10.87 6.88 -3.48
CA THR A 68 11.90 7.69 -2.82
C THR A 68 11.94 7.50 -1.31
N GLY A 69 10.93 6.83 -0.74
CA GLY A 69 10.81 6.59 0.70
C GLY A 69 10.52 7.86 1.50
N ARG A 70 9.82 8.85 0.92
CA ARG A 70 9.66 10.19 1.50
C ARG A 70 8.25 10.76 1.28
N PHE A 71 7.85 11.65 2.17
CA PHE A 71 6.71 12.53 1.91
C PHE A 71 7.07 13.58 0.86
N ILE A 72 6.15 13.84 -0.06
CA ILE A 72 6.34 14.86 -1.11
C ILE A 72 6.04 16.28 -0.63
N GLY A 73 5.41 16.42 0.55
CA GLY A 73 5.07 17.69 1.16
C GLY A 73 5.71 17.86 2.54
N GLN A 74 5.96 19.12 2.92
CA GLN A 74 6.40 19.46 4.27
C GLN A 74 5.36 19.04 5.31
N ASP A 75 5.81 18.76 6.53
CA ASP A 75 4.89 18.52 7.65
C ASP A 75 4.01 19.76 7.89
N PRO A 76 2.68 19.62 7.95
CA PRO A 76 1.79 20.77 8.11
C PRO A 76 1.75 21.32 9.54
N LEU A 77 2.21 20.56 10.54
CA LEU A 77 2.27 20.98 11.95
C LEU A 77 3.61 21.65 12.28
N GLN A 78 4.21 22.38 11.33
CA GLN A 78 5.51 23.04 11.47
C GLN A 78 5.70 23.64 12.88
N PHE A 79 6.85 23.38 13.50
CA PHE A 79 7.21 23.92 14.81
C PHE A 79 7.42 25.43 14.76
#